data_AF-A0A845CGP4-F1
#
_entry.id   AF-A0A845CGP4-F1
#
_cell.length_a   1.000
_cell.length_b   1.000
_cell.length_c   1.000
_cell.angle_alpha   90.00
_cell.angle_beta   90.00
_cell.angle_gamma   90.00
#
_symmetry.space_group_name_H-M   'P 1'
#
loop_
_entity.id
_entity.type
_entity.pdbx_description
1 polymer ?
#
loop_
_entity_poly.entity_id
_entity_poly.type
_entity_poly.pdbx_seq_one_letter_code
_entity_poly.pdbx_strand_id
1 'polypeptide(L)'
;MLARLGLTPYSFRATAAYYLSFVGLGVVTASVGPALPFLREQVQITLAEASSLVVAQSAGFMLGSFLAGPLTDRVRAHGLFQLCLLVSAACALAVPNMPDFPLLLVCLF
;
A
#
# COMPACT_ATOMS: atom_id res chain seq x y z
N MET A 1 -21.37 27.20 13.71
CA MET A 1 -20.52 27.28 12.50
C MET A 1 -20.45 25.95 11.73
N LEU A 2 -20.50 24.79 12.39
CA LEU A 2 -20.39 23.45 11.75
C LEU A 2 -21.66 22.97 11.00
N ALA A 3 -22.85 23.45 11.36
CA ALA A 3 -24.11 23.03 10.72
C ALA A 3 -24.38 23.65 9.34
N ARG A 4 -23.67 24.72 8.95
CA ARG A 4 -23.83 25.37 7.63
C ARG A 4 -23.11 24.64 6.50
N LEU A 5 -22.27 23.65 6.82
CA LEU A 5 -21.49 22.87 5.86
C LEU A 5 -22.13 21.50 5.53
N GLY A 6 -23.28 21.15 6.11
CA GLY A 6 -23.92 19.84 5.87
C GLY A 6 -23.13 18.63 6.42
N LEU A 7 -22.05 18.86 7.16
CA LEU A 7 -21.21 17.81 7.73
C LEU A 7 -21.86 17.27 9.02
N THR A 8 -22.61 16.18 8.89
CA THR A 8 -23.03 15.40 10.06
C THR A 8 -21.79 14.95 10.87
N PRO A 9 -21.86 14.81 12.20
CA PRO A 9 -20.73 14.36 13.03
C PRO A 9 -20.18 12.98 12.62
N TYR A 10 -20.96 12.19 11.90
CA TYR A 10 -20.54 10.94 11.26
C TYR A 10 -19.49 11.14 10.14
N SER A 11 -19.56 12.25 9.41
CA SER A 11 -18.65 12.57 8.31
C SER A 11 -17.23 12.86 8.80
N PHE A 12 -17.07 13.50 9.97
CA PHE A 12 -15.74 13.83 10.51
C PHE A 12 -14.93 12.57 10.87
N ARG A 13 -15.58 11.57 11.48
CA ARG A 13 -14.94 10.28 11.80
C ARG A 13 -14.51 9.54 10.54
N ALA A 14 -15.34 9.54 9.51
CA ALA A 14 -15.01 8.91 8.23
C ALA A 14 -13.85 9.62 7.54
N THR A 15 -13.86 10.95 7.48
CA THR A 15 -12.75 11.75 6.93
C THR A 15 -11.45 11.51 7.68
N ALA A 16 -11.47 11.52 9.02
CA ALA A 16 -10.29 11.22 9.83
C ALA A 16 -9.75 9.81 9.55
N ALA A 17 -10.62 8.81 9.42
CA ALA A 17 -10.21 7.44 9.07
C ALA A 17 -9.54 7.39 7.69
N TYR A 18 -10.09 8.07 6.68
CA TYR A 18 -9.46 8.14 5.35
C TYR A 18 -8.10 8.81 5.38
N TYR A 19 -7.94 9.90 6.14
CA TYR A 19 -6.64 10.55 6.30
C TYR A 19 -5.64 9.62 6.98
N LEU A 20 -6.03 8.91 8.04
CA LEU A 20 -5.16 7.94 8.71
C LEU A 20 -4.76 6.79 7.77
N SER A 21 -5.70 6.27 6.97
CA SER A 21 -5.42 5.27 5.95
C SER A 21 -4.42 5.77 4.91
N PHE A 22 -4.57 7.01 4.45
CA PHE A 22 -3.65 7.62 3.49
C PHE A 22 -2.25 7.79 4.08
N VAL A 23 -2.15 8.22 5.34
CA VAL A 23 -0.87 8.30 6.07
C VAL A 23 -0.24 6.91 6.20
N GLY A 24 -1.01 5.90 6.61
CA GLY A 24 -0.51 4.53 6.72
C GLY A 24 0.01 3.98 5.39
N LEU A 25 -0.73 4.22 4.29
CA LEU A 25 -0.30 3.84 2.95
C LEU A 25 0.99 4.58 2.53
N GLY A 26 1.10 5.86 2.86
CA GLY A 26 2.32 6.65 2.65
C GLY A 26 3.51 6.12 3.44
N VAL A 27 3.30 5.71 4.69
CA VAL A 27 4.35 5.10 5.53
C VAL A 27 4.82 3.77 4.91
N VAL A 28 3.90 2.90 4.51
CA VAL A 28 4.25 1.60 3.90
C VAL A 28 5.04 1.80 2.61
N THR A 29 4.59 2.69 1.73
CA THR A 29 5.27 2.96 0.44
C THR A 29 6.62 3.64 0.63
N ALA A 30 6.73 4.62 1.53
CA ALA A 30 7.99 5.32 1.81
C ALA A 30 9.03 4.43 2.53
N SER A 31 8.58 3.44 3.31
CA SER A 31 9.46 2.56 4.08
C SER A 31 10.29 1.61 3.20
N VAL A 32 9.87 1.34 1.96
CA VAL A 32 10.57 0.41 1.06
C VAL A 32 11.99 0.91 0.70
N GLY A 33 12.17 2.23 0.51
CA GLY A 33 13.48 2.80 0.19
C GLY A 33 14.52 2.57 1.30
N PRO A 34 14.26 2.99 2.54
CA PRO A 34 15.13 2.72 3.68
C PRO A 34 15.28 1.22 4.02
N ALA A 35 14.27 0.40 3.73
CA ALA A 35 14.30 -1.04 3.99
C ALA A 35 15.10 -1.84 2.95
N LEU A 36 15.32 -1.29 1.75
CA LEU A 36 16.05 -1.96 0.66
C LEU A 36 17.40 -2.58 1.07
N PRO A 37 18.30 -1.88 1.77
CA PRO A 37 19.57 -2.48 2.23
C PRO A 37 19.36 -3.66 3.18
N PHE A 38 18.37 -3.60 4.07
CA PHE A 38 18.05 -4.69 4.99
C PHE A 38 17.47 -5.90 4.24
N LEU A 39 16.57 -5.67 3.28
CA LEU A 39 16.02 -6.72 2.42
C LEU A 39 17.11 -7.39 1.57
N ARG A 40 18.07 -6.61 1.09
CA ARG A 40 19.25 -7.12 0.39
C ARG A 40 20.08 -8.05 1.27
N GLU A 41 20.34 -7.66 2.52
CA GLU A 41 21.08 -8.50 3.47
C GLU A 41 20.30 -9.77 3.86
N GLN A 42 18.98 -9.68 4.03
CA GLN A 42 18.13 -10.81 4.37
C GLN A 42 18.12 -11.90 3.28
N VAL A 43 18.06 -11.50 2.00
CA VAL A 43 17.93 -12.42 0.87
C VAL A 43 19.29 -12.70 0.19
N GLN A 44 20.37 -12.04 0.64
CA GLN A 44 21.73 -12.15 0.10
C GLN A 44 21.82 -11.88 -1.41
N ILE A 45 21.06 -10.89 -1.90
CA ILE A 45 20.96 -10.52 -3.32
C ILE A 45 21.88 -9.34 -3.69
N THR A 46 22.06 -9.14 -4.98
CA THR A 46 22.82 -8.01 -5.55
C THR A 46 22.02 -6.70 -5.47
N LEU A 47 22.70 -5.57 -5.62
CA LEU A 47 22.04 -4.25 -5.64
C LEU A 47 21.10 -4.08 -6.85
N ALA A 48 21.42 -4.73 -7.98
CA ALA A 48 20.58 -4.73 -9.17
C ALA A 48 19.24 -5.45 -8.91
N GLU A 49 19.28 -6.61 -8.25
CA GLU A 49 18.09 -7.35 -7.84
C GLU A 49 17.26 -6.59 -6.81
N ALA A 50 17.90 -5.94 -5.82
CA ALA A 50 17.19 -5.09 -4.87
C ALA A 50 16.48 -3.91 -5.57
N SER A 51 17.08 -3.33 -6.61
CA SER A 51 16.47 -2.26 -7.41
C SER A 51 15.24 -2.75 -8.17
N SER A 52 15.23 -4.02 -8.59
CA SER A 52 14.07 -4.62 -9.26
C SER A 52 12.83 -4.72 -8.35
N LEU A 53 13.00 -4.79 -7.02
CA LEU A 53 11.89 -4.74 -6.06
C LEU A 53 11.16 -3.40 -6.10
N VAL A 54 11.90 -2.29 -6.26
CA VAL A 54 11.31 -0.95 -6.41
C VAL A 54 10.57 -0.81 -7.74
N VAL A 55 11.13 -1.40 -8.80
CA VAL A 55 10.48 -1.44 -10.12
C VAL A 55 9.19 -2.25 -10.06
N ALA A 56 9.21 -3.42 -9.41
CA ALA A 56 8.04 -4.26 -9.20
C ALA A 56 6.96 -3.50 -8.41
N GLN A 57 7.33 -2.84 -7.32
CA GLN A 57 6.42 -2.00 -6.53
C GLN A 57 5.80 -0.87 -7.35
N SER A 58 6.61 -0.19 -8.18
CA SER A 58 6.13 0.91 -9.02
C SER A 58 5.18 0.42 -10.11
N ALA A 59 5.48 -0.74 -10.71
CA ALA A 59 4.63 -1.38 -11.71
C ALA A 59 3.30 -1.84 -11.10
N GLY A 60 3.36 -2.46 -9.92
CA GLY A 60 2.20 -2.82 -9.11
C GLY A 60 1.32 -1.62 -8.77
N PHE A 61 1.92 -0.53 -8.29
CA PHE A 61 1.22 0.72 -7.99
C PHE A 61 0.55 1.34 -9.24
N MET A 62 1.24 1.33 -10.39
CA MET A 62 0.66 1.78 -11.67
C MET A 62 -0.53 0.92 -12.07
N LEU A 63 -0.39 -0.41 -12.03
CA LEU A 63 -1.48 -1.33 -12.37
C LEU A 63 -2.66 -1.18 -11.42
N GLY A 64 -2.39 -1.09 -10.11
CA GLY A 64 -3.39 -0.83 -9.09
C GLY A 64 -4.14 0.47 -9.35
N SER A 65 -3.43 1.55 -9.67
CA SER A 65 -4.04 2.86 -10.00
C SER A 65 -4.89 2.80 -11.27
N PHE A 66 -4.44 2.06 -12.28
CA PHE A 66 -5.17 1.89 -13.54
C PHE A 66 -6.44 1.05 -13.35
N LEU A 67 -6.38 -0.01 -12.54
CA LEU A 67 -7.51 -0.88 -12.24
C LEU A 67 -8.48 -0.26 -11.22
N ALA A 68 -8.00 0.60 -10.32
CA ALA A 68 -8.79 1.20 -9.26
C ALA A 68 -9.99 1.98 -9.80
N GLY A 69 -9.82 2.77 -10.87
CA GLY A 69 -10.91 3.57 -11.45
C GLY A 69 -12.14 2.75 -11.83
N PRO A 70 -12.02 1.82 -12.80
CA PRO A 70 -13.14 0.96 -13.20
C PRO A 70 -13.70 0.10 -12.05
N LEU A 71 -12.85 -0.34 -11.11
CA LEU A 71 -13.29 -1.11 -9.94
C LEU A 71 -14.14 -0.26 -8.99
N THR A 72 -13.76 1.00 -8.75
CA THR A 72 -14.52 1.92 -7.89
C THR A 72 -15.86 2.34 -8.50
N ASP A 73 -15.98 2.31 -9.84
CA ASP A 73 -17.25 2.58 -10.53
C ASP A 73 -18.24 1.40 -10.44
N ARG A 74 -17.72 0.16 -10.32
CA ARG A 74 -18.54 -1.06 -10.28
C ARG A 74 -18.84 -1.57 -8.87
N VAL A 75 -17.99 -1.25 -7.89
CA VAL A 75 -18.06 -1.77 -6.53
C VAL A 75 -18.14 -0.60 -5.55
N ARG A 76 -18.81 -0.79 -4.41
CA ARG A 76 -18.84 0.20 -3.32
C ARG A 76 -17.41 0.60 -2.92
N ALA A 77 -17.00 1.82 -3.30
CA ALA A 77 -15.64 2.32 -3.10
C ALA A 77 -15.13 2.14 -1.65
N HIS A 78 -15.98 2.36 -0.65
CA HIS A 78 -15.59 2.21 0.75
C HIS A 78 -15.11 0.81 1.12
N GLY A 79 -15.79 -0.24 0.64
CA GLY A 79 -15.39 -1.63 0.90
C GLY A 79 -14.12 -2.02 0.16
N LEU A 80 -13.93 -1.50 -1.06
CA LEU A 80 -12.72 -1.71 -1.83
C LEU A 80 -11.49 -1.10 -1.13
N PHE A 81 -11.59 0.13 -0.63
CA PHE A 81 -10.50 0.76 0.12
C PHE A 81 -10.11 -0.02 1.38
N GLN A 82 -11.10 -0.53 2.12
CA GLN A 82 -10.84 -1.37 3.30
C GLN A 82 -10.08 -2.65 2.91
N LEU A 83 -10.51 -3.32 1.84
CA LEU A 83 -9.84 -4.53 1.34
C LEU A 83 -8.40 -4.23 0.91
N CYS A 84 -8.19 -3.17 0.13
CA CYS A 84 -6.85 -2.76 -0.31
C CYS A 84 -5.92 -2.47 0.88
N LEU A 85 -6.41 -1.75 1.90
CA LEU A 85 -5.62 -1.47 3.11
C LEU A 85 -5.25 -2.74 3.88
N LEU A 86 -6.20 -3.68 4.02
CA LEU A 86 -5.94 -4.95 4.70
C LEU A 86 -4.92 -5.80 3.93
N VAL A 87 -5.02 -5.85 2.60
CA VAL A 87 -4.05 -6.55 1.74
C VAL A 87 -2.67 -5.90 1.86
N SER A 88 -2.58 -4.57 1.76
CA SER A 88 -1.30 -3.86 1.92
C SER A 88 -0.67 -4.09 3.29
N ALA A 89 -1.47 -4.08 4.37
CA ALA A 89 -0.99 -4.36 5.72
C ALA A 89 -0.52 -5.82 5.87
N ALA A 90 -1.25 -6.78 5.30
CA ALA A 90 -0.87 -8.19 5.31
C ALA A 90 0.46 -8.43 4.55
N CYS A 91 0.62 -7.83 3.37
CA CYS A 91 1.87 -7.90 2.62
C CYS A 91 3.03 -7.27 3.41
N ALA A 92 2.84 -6.09 3.98
CA ALA A 92 3.88 -5.41 4.77
C ALA A 92 4.34 -6.24 5.99
N LEU A 93 3.44 -6.96 6.64
CA LEU A 93 3.77 -7.86 7.76
C LEU A 93 4.41 -9.19 7.30
N ALA A 94 4.15 -9.61 6.05
CA ALA A 94 4.68 -10.84 5.50
C ALA A 94 6.12 -10.68 4.97
N VAL A 95 6.46 -9.49 4.45
CA VAL A 95 7.79 -9.15 3.90
C VAL A 95 8.99 -9.58 4.77
N PRO A 96 9.01 -9.32 6.10
CA PRO A 96 10.15 -9.72 6.96
C PRO A 96 10.33 -11.24 7.09
N ASN A 97 9.30 -12.03 6.81
CA ASN A 97 9.30 -13.48 7.00
C ASN A 97 9.64 -14.26 5.71
N MET A 98 9.92 -13.56 4.60
CA MET A 98 10.19 -14.17 3.29
C MET A 98 11.69 -14.24 3.01
N PRO A 99 12.31 -15.43 3.03
CA PRO A 99 13.72 -15.59 2.67
C PRO A 99 13.95 -15.74 1.15
N ASP A 100 12.89 -15.92 0.35
CA ASP A 100 12.98 -16.17 -1.09
C ASP A 100 12.78 -14.88 -1.91
N PHE A 101 13.77 -14.56 -2.75
CA PHE A 101 13.73 -13.39 -3.65
C PHE A 101 12.51 -13.32 -4.58
N PRO A 102 12.09 -14.40 -5.29
CA PRO A 102 10.95 -14.34 -6.20
C PRO A 102 9.65 -14.08 -5.46
N LEU A 103 9.54 -14.60 -4.24
CA LEU A 103 8.35 -14.48 -3.41
C LEU A 103 8.23 -13.05 -2.86
N LEU A 104 9.37 -12.45 -2.48
CA LEU A 104 9.45 -11.04 -2.11
C LEU A 104 9.08 -10.10 -3.28
N LEU A 105 9.53 -10.42 -4.50
CA LEU A 105 9.23 -9.64 -5.70
C LEU A 105 7.73 -9.65 -6.02
N VAL A 106 7.09 -10.81 -5.95
CA VAL A 106 5.63 -10.95 -6.15
C VAL A 106 4.85 -10.26 -5.03
N CYS A 107 5.34 -10.27 -3.79
CA CYS A 107 4.65 -9.65 -2.65
C CYS A 107 4.71 -8.11 -2.68
N LEU A 108 5.78 -7.54 -3.24
CA LEU A 108 5.95 -6.09 -3.39
C LEU A 108 5.26 -5.50 -4.63
N PHE A 109 4.88 -6.34 -5.60
CA PHE A 109 4.08 -5.98 -6.76
C PHE A 109 2.59 -5.83 -6.40
#